data_AF-K2SFB2-F1
#
_entry.id   AF-K2SFB2-F1
#
_cell.length_a   1.000
_cell.length_b   1.000
_cell.length_c   1.000
_cell.angle_alpha   90.00
_cell.angle_beta   90.00
_cell.angle_gamma   90.00
#
_symmetry.space_group_name_H-M   'P 1'
#
loop_
_entity.id
_entity.type
_entity.pdbx_description
1 polymer ?
#
loop_
_entity_poly.entity_id
_entity_poly.type
_entity_poly.pdbx_seq_one_letter_code
_entity_poly.pdbx_strand_id
1 'polypeptide(L)'
;MALFAVFALASGFSKTPLQLDILNGVMGLMSAASVPPAQGMLGTIYQRPSKRKNKVFACFSAGNPMGFVFGSILSGIATQLFNWRASFFLLAIIYVVVVAIAFFTVPVDHTRKEKMSFEAVKKFDVVGTVLTVAGIGMFSGALRQAFLPPGPRYPL
;
A
#
# COMPACT_ATOMS: atom_id res chain seq x y z
N MET A 1 -1.24 -4.58 7.50
CA MET A 1 -1.15 -5.88 6.78
C MET A 1 -2.40 -6.72 6.96
N ALA A 2 -2.78 -7.10 8.18
CA ALA A 2 -4.00 -7.89 8.41
C ALA A 2 -5.28 -7.21 7.87
N LEU A 3 -5.45 -5.91 8.15
CA LEU A 3 -6.58 -5.15 7.60
C LEU A 3 -6.57 -5.13 6.06
N PHE A 4 -5.41 -4.96 5.43
CA PHE A 4 -5.30 -5.02 3.97
C PHE A 4 -5.85 -6.33 3.40
N ALA A 5 -5.52 -7.48 4.02
CA ALA A 5 -6.02 -8.78 3.60
C ALA A 5 -7.56 -8.88 3.72
N VAL A 6 -8.15 -8.36 4.80
CA VAL A 6 -9.61 -8.36 5.01
C VAL A 6 -10.31 -7.53 3.94
N PHE A 7 -9.79 -6.34 3.64
CA PHE A 7 -10.38 -5.47 2.61
C PHE A 7 -10.15 -5.99 1.18
N ALA A 8 -9.04 -6.71 0.94
CA ALA A 8 -8.79 -7.41 -0.32
C ALA A 8 -9.76 -8.59 -0.53
N LEU A 9 -10.11 -9.32 0.53
CA LEU A 9 -11.19 -10.32 0.43
C LEU A 9 -12.53 -9.64 0.14
N ALA A 10 -12.83 -8.54 0.82
CA ALA A 10 -14.08 -7.80 0.61
C ALA A 10 -14.21 -7.25 -0.82
N SER A 11 -13.11 -6.80 -1.44
CA SER A 11 -13.13 -6.32 -2.83
C SER A 11 -13.38 -7.43 -3.85
N GLY A 12 -12.93 -8.66 -3.58
CA GLY A 12 -13.27 -9.85 -4.37
C GLY A 12 -14.78 -10.12 -4.46
N PHE A 13 -15.53 -9.80 -3.41
CA PHE A 13 -17.00 -9.94 -3.35
C PHE A 13 -17.77 -8.71 -3.82
N SER A 14 -17.09 -7.60 -4.15
CA SER A 14 -17.73 -6.34 -4.56
C SER A 14 -18.61 -6.52 -5.79
N LYS A 15 -19.84 -5.99 -5.78
CA LYS A 15 -20.82 -6.14 -6.89
C LYS A 15 -21.01 -4.87 -7.71
N THR A 16 -20.64 -3.71 -7.14
CA THR A 16 -20.77 -2.41 -7.79
C THR A 16 -19.39 -1.78 -8.01
N PRO A 17 -19.19 -1.02 -9.10
CA PRO A 17 -17.91 -0.38 -9.39
C PRO A 17 -17.53 0.64 -8.30
N LEU A 18 -18.51 1.38 -7.78
CA LEU A 18 -18.29 2.38 -6.72
C LEU A 18 -17.81 1.73 -5.42
N GLN A 19 -18.33 0.55 -5.06
CA GLN A 19 -17.86 -0.21 -3.90
C GLN A 19 -16.40 -0.65 -4.09
N LEU A 20 -16.04 -1.10 -5.29
CA LEU A 20 -14.68 -1.51 -5.60
C LEU A 20 -13.69 -0.35 -5.50
N ASP A 21 -14.06 0.84 -6.01
CA ASP A 21 -13.22 2.04 -5.94
C ASP A 21 -12.96 2.48 -4.49
N ILE A 22 -13.99 2.50 -3.64
CA ILE A 22 -13.84 2.83 -2.22
C ILE A 22 -12.92 1.82 -1.52
N LEU A 23 -13.14 0.52 -1.74
CA LEU A 23 -12.32 -0.53 -1.13
C LEU A 23 -10.85 -0.46 -1.57
N ASN A 24 -10.60 -0.17 -2.86
CA ASN A 24 -9.25 0.07 -3.37
C ASN A 24 -8.59 1.29 -2.75
N GLY A 25 -9.34 2.39 -2.58
CA GLY A 25 -8.85 3.57 -1.89
C GLY A 25 -8.41 3.26 -0.45
N VAL A 26 -9.25 2.52 0.29
CA VAL A 26 -8.95 2.10 1.66
C VAL A 26 -7.74 1.15 1.72
N MET A 27 -7.63 0.18 0.81
CA MET A 27 -6.47 -0.70 0.73
C MET A 27 -5.18 0.06 0.41
N GLY A 28 -5.25 1.05 -0.48
CA GLY A 28 -4.13 1.96 -0.77
C GLY A 28 -3.63 2.68 0.49
N LEU A 29 -4.55 3.23 1.29
CA LEU A 29 -4.23 3.88 2.56
C LEU A 29 -3.55 2.92 3.55
N MET A 30 -4.06 1.69 3.67
CA MET A 30 -3.47 0.67 4.54
C MET A 30 -2.05 0.27 4.11
N SER A 31 -1.81 0.19 2.81
CA SER A 31 -0.48 -0.08 2.26
C SER A 31 0.47 1.08 2.53
N ALA A 32 0.07 2.32 2.23
CA ALA A 32 0.89 3.51 2.45
C ALA A 32 1.28 3.69 3.93
N ALA A 33 0.33 3.46 4.85
CA ALA A 33 0.57 3.60 6.29
C ALA A 33 1.57 2.58 6.87
N SER A 34 1.87 1.50 6.15
CA SER A 34 2.71 0.41 6.66
C SER A 34 4.20 0.57 6.40
N VAL A 35 4.56 1.34 5.37
CA VAL A 35 5.95 1.54 4.95
C VAL A 35 6.76 2.36 5.98
N PRO A 36 6.24 3.49 6.52
CA PRO A 36 7.01 4.31 7.45
C PRO A 36 7.36 3.59 8.77
N PRO A 37 6.45 2.83 9.41
CA PRO A 37 6.79 2.03 10.59
C PRO A 37 7.86 0.97 10.30
N ALA A 38 7.79 0.30 9.15
CA ALA A 38 8.79 -0.70 8.76
C ALA A 38 10.18 -0.08 8.57
N GLN A 39 10.25 1.06 7.88
CA GLN A 39 11.50 1.82 7.72
C GLN A 39 12.01 2.38 9.05
N GLY A 40 11.11 2.84 9.92
CA GLY A 40 11.43 3.33 11.26
C GLY A 40 12.09 2.26 12.13
N MET A 41 11.52 1.04 12.14
CA MET A 41 12.11 -0.10 12.87
C MET A 41 13.51 -0.46 12.34
N LEU A 42 13.72 -0.50 11.02
CA LEU A 42 15.05 -0.71 10.46
C LEU A 42 16.03 0.42 10.85
N GLY A 43 15.53 1.65 10.95
CA GLY A 43 16.29 2.81 11.40
C GLY A 43 16.74 2.73 12.85
N THR A 44 15.88 2.22 13.75
CA THR A 44 16.18 2.07 15.19
C THR A 44 17.07 0.87 15.49
N ILE A 45 16.92 -0.24 14.75
CA ILE A 45 17.78 -1.44 14.89
C ILE A 45 19.22 -1.14 14.45
N TYR A 46 19.38 -0.38 13.36
CA TYR A 46 20.70 -0.02 12.81
C TYR A 46 21.01 1.46 13.02
N GLN A 47 21.24 1.86 14.28
CA GLN A 47 21.50 3.26 14.64
C GLN A 47 22.78 3.81 14.01
N ARG A 48 23.87 3.02 13.97
CA ARG A 48 25.15 3.47 13.41
C ARG A 48 25.22 3.28 11.89
N PRO A 49 25.74 4.27 11.13
CA PRO A 49 26.01 4.09 9.71
C PRO A 49 27.08 3.01 9.54
N SER A 50 26.66 1.87 9.00
CA SER A 50 27.51 0.71 8.76
C SER A 50 27.16 0.10 7.40
N LYS A 51 28.13 -0.58 6.77
CA LYS A 51 27.90 -1.32 5.52
C LYS A 51 26.73 -2.31 5.63
N ARG A 52 26.46 -2.83 6.83
CA ARG A 52 25.30 -3.69 7.12
C ARG A 52 23.97 -2.94 7.01
N LYS A 53 23.89 -1.71 7.53
CA LYS A 53 22.71 -0.84 7.40
C LYS A 53 22.37 -0.62 5.93
N ASN A 54 23.35 -0.23 5.11
CA ASN A 54 23.11 0.02 3.68
C ASN A 54 22.59 -1.22 2.95
N LYS A 55 23.12 -2.42 3.25
CA LYS A 55 22.64 -3.67 2.65
C LYS A 55 21.19 -3.99 3.02
N VAL A 56 20.81 -3.77 4.28
CA VAL A 56 19.43 -4.03 4.75
C VAL A 56 18.44 -3.05 4.13
N PHE A 57 18.77 -1.76 4.07
CA PHE A 57 17.93 -0.76 3.39
C PHE A 57 17.86 -1.00 1.88
N ALA A 58 18.95 -1.42 1.24
CA ALA A 58 18.96 -1.82 -0.17
C ALA A 58 18.04 -3.03 -0.41
N CYS A 59 18.09 -4.04 0.45
CA CYS A 59 17.22 -5.21 0.37
C CYS A 59 15.74 -4.83 0.56
N PHE A 60 15.44 -3.95 1.52
CA PHE A 60 14.09 -3.41 1.72
C PHE A 60 13.58 -2.67 0.46
N SER A 61 14.40 -1.81 -0.14
CA SER A 61 14.02 -1.10 -1.38
C SER A 61 13.88 -2.03 -2.59
N ALA A 62 14.70 -3.10 -2.66
CA ALA A 62 14.61 -4.10 -3.72
C ALA A 62 13.30 -4.91 -3.64
N GLY A 63 12.68 -4.98 -2.45
CA GLY A 63 11.39 -5.64 -2.26
C GLY A 63 10.26 -5.06 -3.13
N ASN A 64 10.24 -3.74 -3.35
CA ASN A 64 9.19 -3.08 -4.13
C ASN A 64 9.16 -3.54 -5.61
N PRO A 65 10.25 -3.41 -6.41
CA PRO A 65 10.24 -3.88 -7.79
C PRO A 65 10.04 -5.39 -7.90
N MET A 66 10.59 -6.19 -6.97
CA MET A 66 10.35 -7.64 -6.96
C MET A 66 8.87 -7.95 -6.75
N GLY A 67 8.24 -7.32 -5.75
CA GLY A 67 6.81 -7.48 -5.48
C GLY A 67 5.94 -7.04 -6.66
N PHE A 68 6.31 -5.97 -7.36
CA PHE A 68 5.62 -5.53 -8.57
C PHE A 68 5.68 -6.56 -9.69
N VAL A 69 6.86 -7.12 -9.98
CA VAL A 69 7.03 -8.13 -11.04
C VAL A 69 6.27 -9.40 -10.71
N PHE A 70 6.49 -9.99 -9.53
CA PHE A 70 5.81 -11.22 -9.13
C PHE A 70 4.29 -11.01 -9.00
N GLY A 71 3.87 -9.89 -8.41
CA GLY A 71 2.46 -9.55 -8.27
C GLY A 71 1.75 -9.37 -9.61
N SER A 72 2.40 -8.70 -10.58
CA SER A 72 1.83 -8.49 -11.92
C SER A 72 1.69 -9.82 -12.69
N ILE A 73 2.71 -10.68 -12.62
CA ILE A 73 2.68 -12.00 -13.28
C ILE A 73 1.58 -12.88 -12.66
N LEU A 74 1.56 -13.00 -11.32
CA LEU A 74 0.57 -13.83 -10.63
C LEU A 74 -0.85 -13.32 -10.84
N SER A 75 -1.06 -12.00 -10.78
CA SER A 75 -2.37 -11.39 -11.06
C SER A 75 -2.80 -11.58 -12.50
N GLY A 76 -1.87 -11.47 -13.46
CA GLY A 76 -2.14 -11.71 -14.88
C GLY A 76 -2.60 -13.15 -15.14
N ILE A 77 -1.88 -14.12 -14.60
CA ILE A 77 -2.23 -15.56 -14.72
C ILE A 77 -3.57 -15.84 -14.03
N ALA A 78 -3.79 -15.33 -12.81
CA ALA A 78 -5.04 -15.53 -12.09
C ALA A 78 -6.25 -14.93 -12.81
N THR A 79 -6.07 -13.77 -13.44
CA THR A 79 -7.12 -13.11 -14.24
C THR A 79 -7.44 -13.91 -15.50
N GLN A 80 -6.43 -14.47 -16.17
CA GLN A 80 -6.61 -15.28 -17.39
C GLN A 80 -7.30 -16.63 -17.12
N LEU A 81 -6.98 -17.30 -16.02
CA LEU A 81 -7.50 -18.64 -15.71
C LEU A 81 -8.90 -18.61 -15.07
N PHE A 82 -9.17 -17.62 -14.23
CA PHE A 82 -10.42 -17.55 -13.47
C PHE A 82 -11.23 -16.31 -13.85
N ASN A 83 -10.90 -15.16 -13.27
CA ASN A 83 -11.56 -13.88 -13.49
C ASN A 83 -10.78 -12.76 -12.81
N TRP A 84 -11.12 -11.50 -13.08
CA TRP A 84 -10.50 -10.33 -12.43
C TRP A 84 -10.61 -10.35 -10.89
N ARG A 85 -11.66 -10.98 -10.36
CA ARG A 85 -11.86 -11.17 -8.91
C ARG A 85 -10.81 -12.05 -8.27
N ALA A 86 -10.28 -13.03 -9.02
CA ALA A 86 -9.30 -13.97 -8.51
C ALA A 86 -8.01 -13.28 -8.07
N SER A 87 -7.63 -12.18 -8.73
CA SER A 87 -6.47 -11.37 -8.32
C SER A 87 -6.61 -10.80 -6.91
N PHE A 88 -7.82 -10.37 -6.51
CA PHE A 88 -8.08 -9.88 -5.16
C PHE A 88 -8.02 -10.98 -4.10
N PHE A 89 -8.55 -12.16 -4.41
CA PHE A 89 -8.43 -13.33 -3.54
C PHE A 89 -6.97 -13.80 -3.40
N LEU A 90 -6.22 -13.81 -4.49
CA LEU A 90 -4.80 -14.15 -4.50
C LEU A 90 -4.00 -13.15 -3.65
N LEU A 91 -4.24 -11.85 -3.82
CA LEU A 91 -3.67 -10.79 -2.99
C LEU A 91 -3.97 -11.03 -1.51
N ALA A 92 -5.22 -11.32 -1.16
CA ALA A 92 -5.57 -11.62 0.22
C ALA A 92 -4.79 -12.82 0.80
N ILE A 93 -4.69 -13.92 0.04
CA ILE A 93 -3.95 -15.12 0.48
C ILE A 93 -2.48 -14.78 0.73
N ILE A 94 -1.83 -14.07 -0.21
CA ILE A 94 -0.42 -13.65 -0.04
C ILE A 94 -0.27 -12.82 1.25
N TYR A 95 -1.15 -11.85 1.49
CA TYR A 95 -1.05 -11.00 2.68
C TYR A 95 -1.35 -11.77 3.98
N VAL A 96 -2.24 -12.76 3.96
CA VAL A 96 -2.47 -13.64 5.12
C VAL A 96 -1.20 -14.45 5.43
N VAL A 97 -0.54 -15.01 4.42
CA VAL A 97 0.72 -15.75 4.60
C VAL A 97 1.81 -14.82 5.16
N VAL A 98 1.93 -13.60 4.64
CA VAL A 98 2.88 -12.60 5.15
C VAL A 98 2.58 -12.24 6.60
N VAL A 99 1.31 -12.07 6.97
CA VAL A 99 0.90 -11.82 8.36
C VAL A 99 1.24 -12.99 9.27
N ALA A 100 1.03 -14.23 8.82
CA ALA A 100 1.40 -15.43 9.58
C ALA A 100 2.92 -15.49 9.78
N ILE A 101 3.71 -15.31 8.72
CA ILE A 101 5.18 -15.27 8.81
C ILE A 101 5.62 -14.15 9.75
N ALA A 102 5.04 -12.95 9.64
CA ALA A 102 5.35 -11.84 10.52
C ALA A 102 5.02 -12.15 11.98
N PHE A 103 3.92 -12.83 12.27
CA PHE A 103 3.56 -13.23 13.62
C PHE A 103 4.59 -14.18 14.25
N PHE A 104 5.17 -15.09 13.47
CA PHE A 104 6.24 -15.99 13.95
C PHE A 104 7.63 -15.34 13.97
N THR A 105 7.91 -14.42 13.04
CA THR A 105 9.26 -13.88 12.82
C THR A 105 9.52 -12.60 13.60
N VAL A 106 8.50 -11.80 13.87
CA VAL A 106 8.64 -10.52 14.59
C VAL A 106 8.58 -10.82 16.09
N PRO A 107 9.72 -10.81 16.82
CA PRO A 107 9.70 -10.91 18.27
C PRO A 107 8.94 -9.72 18.86
N VAL A 108 8.30 -9.94 20.01
CA VAL A 108 7.51 -8.91 20.70
C VAL A 108 8.41 -7.71 20.99
N ASP A 109 8.13 -6.59 20.31
CA ASP A 109 8.87 -5.35 20.47
C ASP A 109 8.64 -4.77 21.88
N HIS A 110 9.67 -4.81 22.73
CA HIS A 110 9.69 -4.12 24.03
C HIS A 110 10.04 -2.63 23.90
N THR A 111 10.18 -2.14 22.68
CA THR A 111 10.46 -0.74 22.39
C THR A 111 9.34 0.14 22.96
N ARG A 112 9.70 1.10 23.82
CA ARG A 112 8.78 2.04 24.48
C ARG A 112 7.98 2.78 23.41
N LYS A 113 6.75 2.32 23.13
CA LYS A 113 5.80 3.03 22.27
C LYS A 113 5.64 4.43 22.86
N GLU A 114 6.02 5.46 22.12
CA GLU A 114 5.58 6.80 22.48
C GLU A 114 4.06 6.76 22.53
N LYS A 115 3.50 7.15 23.68
CA LYS A 115 2.06 7.26 23.83
C LYS A 115 1.61 8.26 22.77
N MET A 116 0.54 7.93 22.03
CA MET A 116 -0.13 8.85 21.11
C MET A 116 -0.57 10.09 21.92
N SER A 117 0.34 11.05 22.07
CA SER A 117 0.12 12.25 22.86
C SER A 117 -0.62 13.25 21.98
N PHE A 118 -1.60 13.93 22.56
CA PHE A 118 -2.32 15.02 21.90
C PHE A 118 -1.37 16.11 21.38
N GLU A 119 -0.18 16.26 21.99
CA GLU A 119 0.87 17.17 21.51
C GLU A 119 1.52 16.72 20.19
N ALA A 120 1.65 15.42 19.94
CA ALA A 120 2.18 14.90 18.68
C ALA A 120 1.21 15.14 17.53
N VAL A 121 -0.10 15.03 17.81
CA VAL A 121 -1.16 15.39 16.85
C VAL A 121 -1.23 16.90 16.65
N LYS A 122 -0.99 17.71 17.70
CA LYS A 122 -0.96 19.18 17.60
C LYS A 122 0.27 19.70 16.84
N LYS A 123 1.40 18.98 16.87
CA LYS A 123 2.58 19.24 16.04
C LYS A 123 2.46 18.71 14.62
N PHE A 124 1.45 17.91 14.32
CA PHE A 124 1.24 17.37 12.99
C PHE A 124 0.75 18.49 12.06
N ASP A 125 1.46 18.74 10.98
CA ASP A 125 1.11 19.75 9.99
C ASP A 125 -0.08 19.26 9.13
N VAL A 126 -1.28 19.42 9.68
CA VAL A 126 -2.54 19.04 9.01
C VAL A 126 -2.72 19.88 7.74
N VAL A 127 -2.36 21.17 7.78
CA VAL A 127 -2.53 22.08 6.63
C VAL A 127 -1.61 21.65 5.49
N GLY A 128 -0.33 21.42 5.78
CA GLY A 128 0.62 20.90 4.78
C GLY A 128 0.23 19.51 4.27
N THR A 129 -0.29 18.63 5.13
CA THR A 129 -0.79 17.31 4.70
C THR A 129 -1.97 17.44 3.74
N VAL A 130 -2.94 18.30 4.05
CA VAL A 130 -4.10 18.54 3.17
C VAL A 130 -3.64 19.17 1.85
N LEU A 131 -2.75 20.16 1.89
CA LEU A 131 -2.26 20.84 0.70
C LEU A 131 -1.46 19.90 -0.21
N THR A 132 -0.63 19.01 0.36
CA THR A 132 0.14 18.02 -0.39
C THR A 132 -0.76 16.95 -1.01
N VAL A 133 -1.74 16.43 -0.27
CA VAL A 133 -2.73 15.47 -0.82
C VAL A 133 -3.55 16.12 -1.94
N ALA A 134 -4.02 17.35 -1.73
CA ALA A 134 -4.76 18.09 -2.75
C ALA A 134 -3.91 18.36 -4.00
N GLY A 135 -2.67 18.82 -3.83
CA GLY A 135 -1.75 19.10 -4.93
C GLY A 135 -1.42 17.86 -5.76
N ILE A 136 -1.09 16.74 -5.11
CA ILE A 136 -0.83 15.46 -5.81
C ILE A 136 -2.08 14.96 -6.51
N GLY A 137 -3.25 15.07 -5.87
CA GLY A 137 -4.54 14.69 -6.44
C GLY A 137 -4.88 15.49 -7.70
N MET A 138 -4.78 16.83 -7.63
CA MET A 138 -5.02 17.72 -8.77
C MET A 138 -4.05 17.47 -9.92
N PHE A 139 -2.76 17.31 -9.61
CA PHE A 139 -1.75 17.01 -10.61
C PHE A 139 -1.99 15.67 -11.32
N SER A 140 -2.32 14.61 -10.56
CA SER A 140 -2.68 13.31 -11.12
C SER A 140 -3.93 13.39 -11.99
N GLY A 141 -4.93 14.16 -11.57
CA GLY A 141 -6.14 14.42 -12.35
C GLY A 141 -5.86 15.17 -13.66
N ALA A 142 -5.02 16.20 -13.62
CA ALA A 142 -4.61 16.96 -14.79
C ALA A 142 -3.86 16.09 -15.82
N LEU A 143 -2.95 15.23 -15.36
CA LEU A 143 -2.27 14.26 -16.24
C LEU A 143 -3.26 13.28 -16.86
N ARG A 144 -4.23 12.77 -16.09
CA ARG A 144 -5.27 11.88 -16.64
C ARG A 144 -6.07 12.56 -17.76
N GLN A 145 -6.43 13.83 -17.60
CA GLN A 145 -7.17 14.58 -18.63
C GLN A 145 -6.31 14.88 -19.86
N ALA A 146 -5.03 15.20 -19.67
CA ALA A 146 -4.11 15.50 -20.77
C ALA A 146 -3.89 14.31 -21.72
N PHE A 147 -3.96 13.08 -21.20
CA PHE A 147 -3.80 11.85 -21.98
C PHE A 147 -5.13 11.15 -22.32
N LEU A 148 -6.28 11.80 -22.09
CA LEU A 148 -7.57 11.22 -22.43
C LEU A 148 -7.77 11.29 -23.96
N PRO A 149 -7.95 10.16 -24.66
CA PRO A 149 -8.24 10.19 -26.09
C PRO A 149 -9.57 10.91 -26.35
N PRO A 150 -9.71 11.67 -27.46
CA PRO A 150 -10.97 12.31 -27.80
C PRO A 150 -12.07 11.25 -27.93
N GLY A 151 -13.16 11.43 -27.18
CA GLY A 151 -14.29 10.50 -27.18
C GLY A 151 -15.00 10.42 -28.55
N PRO A 152 -15.81 9.38 -28.78
CA PRO A 152 -16.60 9.26 -29.99
C PRO A 152 -17.46 10.51 -30.19
N ARG A 153 -17.31 11.19 -31.34
CA ARG A 153 -18.26 12.20 -31.77
C ARG A 153 -19.51 11.46 -32.23
N TYR A 154 -20.47 11.26 -31.34
CA TYR A 154 -21.79 10.79 -31.76
C TYR A 154 -22.37 11.85 -32.72
N PRO A 155 -22.68 11.51 -33.98
CA PRO A 155 -23.44 12.41 -34.83
C PRO A 155 -24.83 12.57 -34.22
N LEU A 156 -25.20 13.82 -33.96
CA LEU A 156 -26.56 14.21 -33.56
C LEU A 156 -27.55 13.93 -34.70
#